data_AF-A0A3A6H2L7-F1
#
_entry.id   AF-A0A3A6H2L7-F1
#
_cell.length_a   1.000
_cell.length_b   1.000
_cell.length_c   1.000
_cell.angle_alpha   90.00
_cell.angle_beta   90.00
_cell.angle_gamma   90.00
#
_symmetry.space_group_name_H-M   'P 1'
#
loop_
_entity.id
_entity.type
_entity.pdbx_description
1 polymer ?
#
loop_
_entity_poly.entity_id
_entity_poly.type
_entity_poly.pdbx_seq_one_letter_code
_entity_poly.pdbx_strand_id
1 'polypeptide(L)'
;CIDGLQGFPDAIKTVFPETRIQLCIIHQIRNTMKYIAYKDSKAFMKDLKRVYGAESEEIAFRNLEAMKDSWKKYRAVVENWQMKWENLSTYFSYGAQIRRLIYTTNTLEGFNRQLRKVTKNKAVFPNDEALRKTLYLTTRDITEKWSMPYRDWGETYGQFIIEFGDRASIA
;
A
#
# COMPACT_ATOMS: atom_id res chain seq x y z
N CYS A 1 3.79 4.68 -3.37
CA CYS A 1 2.85 3.53 -3.48
C CYS A 1 1.59 3.96 -4.22
N ILE A 2 1.06 3.14 -5.14
CA ILE A 2 -0.15 3.45 -5.93
C ILE A 2 -1.16 2.29 -5.93
N ASP A 3 -2.44 2.56 -6.20
CA ASP A 3 -3.54 1.57 -6.19
C ASP A 3 -3.58 0.65 -7.44
N GLY A 4 -2.65 0.84 -8.39
CA GLY A 4 -2.60 0.03 -9.62
C GLY A 4 -3.59 0.46 -10.70
N LEU A 5 -3.93 1.76 -10.74
CA LEU A 5 -4.66 2.37 -11.84
C LEU A 5 -3.88 2.20 -13.16
N GLN A 6 -4.60 1.83 -14.22
CA GLN A 6 -4.02 1.61 -15.55
C GLN A 6 -3.35 2.89 -16.07
N GLY A 7 -2.16 2.77 -16.65
CA GLY A 7 -1.37 3.88 -17.19
C GLY A 7 -0.71 4.78 -16.14
N PHE A 8 -1.05 4.64 -14.85
CA PHE A 8 -0.46 5.47 -13.81
C PHE A 8 1.04 5.17 -13.56
N PRO A 9 1.50 3.91 -13.60
CA PRO A 9 2.94 3.63 -13.55
C PRO A 9 3.73 4.31 -14.67
N ASP A 10 3.18 4.29 -15.89
CA ASP A 10 3.84 4.86 -17.07
C ASP A 10 3.89 6.39 -16.99
N ALA A 11 2.80 7.01 -16.53
CA ALA A 11 2.75 8.45 -16.28
C ALA A 11 3.78 8.89 -15.23
N ILE A 12 3.94 8.11 -14.15
CA ILE A 12 4.96 8.39 -13.13
C ILE A 12 6.36 8.25 -13.73
N LYS A 13 6.67 7.18 -14.45
CA LYS A 13 8.00 6.98 -15.07
C LYS A 13 8.33 8.06 -16.11
N THR A 14 7.32 8.61 -16.77
CA THR A 14 7.51 9.69 -17.76
C THR A 14 7.99 10.98 -17.09
N VAL A 15 7.48 11.31 -15.91
CA VAL A 15 7.80 12.57 -15.19
C VAL A 15 8.93 12.37 -14.17
N PHE A 16 8.99 11.21 -13.53
CA PHE A 16 9.93 10.85 -12.47
C PHE A 16 10.58 9.49 -12.77
N PRO A 17 11.48 9.41 -13.76
CA PRO A 17 12.03 8.14 -14.26
C PRO A 17 12.76 7.32 -13.19
N GLU A 18 13.41 7.98 -12.23
CA GLU A 18 14.16 7.36 -11.13
C GLU A 18 13.28 6.91 -9.94
N THR A 19 11.95 7.02 -10.06
CA THR A 19 11.03 6.64 -8.98
C THR A 19 10.74 5.15 -9.01
N ARG A 20 11.04 4.46 -7.90
CA ARG A 20 10.64 3.07 -7.69
C ARG A 20 9.13 2.96 -7.46
N ILE A 21 8.45 2.19 -8.31
CA ILE A 21 6.99 2.03 -8.25
C ILE A 21 6.61 0.87 -7.35
N GLN A 22 5.95 1.19 -6.24
CA GLN A 22 5.31 0.20 -5.38
C GLN A 22 3.80 0.19 -5.61
N LEU A 23 3.22 -0.96 -5.95
CA LEU A 23 1.79 -1.19 -5.87
C LEU A 23 1.36 -1.38 -4.42
N CYS A 24 0.24 -0.79 -4.03
CA CYS A 24 -0.19 -0.82 -2.64
C CYS A 24 -0.64 -2.23 -2.24
N ILE A 25 0.16 -2.89 -1.40
CA ILE A 25 -0.13 -4.24 -0.84
C ILE A 25 -1.51 -4.26 -0.18
N ILE A 26 -1.88 -3.20 0.54
CA ILE A 26 -3.18 -3.13 1.21
C ILE A 26 -4.33 -3.18 0.22
N HIS A 27 -4.26 -2.42 -0.87
CA HIS A 27 -5.29 -2.45 -1.88
C HIS A 27 -5.32 -3.80 -2.62
N GLN A 28 -4.15 -4.37 -2.91
CA GLN A 28 -4.05 -5.70 -3.50
C GLN A 28 -4.67 -6.78 -2.58
N ILE A 29 -4.43 -6.73 -1.27
CA ILE A 29 -5.08 -7.62 -0.27
C ILE A 29 -6.59 -7.40 -0.27
N ARG A 30 -7.08 -6.16 -0.16
CA ARG A 30 -8.53 -5.89 -0.16
C ARG A 30 -9.20 -6.37 -1.43
N ASN A 31 -8.57 -6.16 -2.59
CA ASN A 31 -9.11 -6.63 -3.86
C ASN A 31 -9.14 -8.16 -3.90
N THR A 32 -8.07 -8.81 -3.45
CA THR A 32 -7.95 -10.27 -3.32
C THR A 32 -9.07 -10.86 -2.47
N MET A 33 -9.30 -10.30 -1.28
CA MET A 33 -10.27 -10.85 -0.34
C MET A 33 -11.72 -10.79 -0.81
N LYS A 34 -12.05 -10.00 -1.85
CA LYS A 34 -13.38 -10.01 -2.49
C LYS A 34 -13.71 -11.34 -3.16
N TYR A 35 -12.68 -12.08 -3.60
CA TYR A 35 -12.84 -13.35 -4.33
C TYR A 35 -12.71 -14.58 -3.41
N ILE A 36 -12.28 -14.39 -2.17
CA ILE A 36 -12.07 -15.49 -1.22
C ILE A 36 -13.37 -15.72 -0.43
N ALA A 37 -13.87 -16.94 -0.44
CA ALA A 37 -15.06 -17.27 0.34
C ALA A 37 -14.81 -17.07 1.84
N TYR A 38 -15.84 -16.63 2.57
CA TYR A 38 -15.72 -16.33 4.01
C TYR A 38 -15.10 -17.48 4.82
N LYS A 39 -15.50 -18.72 4.56
CA LYS A 39 -14.96 -19.93 5.23
C LYS A 39 -13.45 -20.13 5.03
N ASP A 40 -12.91 -19.65 3.93
CA ASP A 40 -11.50 -19.80 3.57
C ASP A 40 -10.66 -18.56 3.95
N SER A 41 -11.33 -17.42 4.21
CA SER A 41 -10.71 -16.10 4.41
C SER A 41 -9.61 -16.08 5.46
N LYS A 42 -9.84 -16.69 6.63
CA LYS A 42 -8.88 -16.71 7.74
C LYS A 42 -7.62 -17.52 7.39
N ALA A 43 -7.80 -18.67 6.77
CA ALA A 43 -6.68 -19.53 6.36
C ALA A 43 -5.89 -18.89 5.20
N PHE A 44 -6.59 -18.36 4.20
CA PHE A 44 -5.96 -17.66 3.07
C PHE A 44 -5.14 -16.46 3.54
N MET A 45 -5.70 -15.63 4.44
CA MET A 45 -5.00 -14.47 4.99
C MET A 45 -3.76 -14.86 5.81
N LYS A 46 -3.80 -16.00 6.51
CA LYS A 46 -2.64 -16.53 7.24
C LYS A 46 -1.48 -16.85 6.30
N ASP A 47 -1.76 -17.50 5.17
CA ASP A 47 -0.74 -17.81 4.17
C ASP A 47 -0.27 -16.56 3.44
N LEU A 48 -1.19 -15.66 3.07
CA LEU A 48 -0.86 -14.39 2.43
C LEU A 48 0.03 -13.52 3.32
N LYS A 49 -0.14 -13.57 4.65
CA LYS A 49 0.75 -12.89 5.60
C LYS A 49 2.19 -13.38 5.53
N ARG A 50 2.42 -14.65 5.18
CA ARG A 50 3.77 -15.19 4.94
C ARG A 50 4.39 -14.65 3.65
N VAL A 51 3.58 -14.18 2.70
CA VAL A 51 4.05 -13.50 1.49
C VAL A 51 4.48 -12.08 1.85
N TYR A 52 3.54 -11.21 2.23
CA TYR A 52 3.89 -9.78 2.40
C TYR A 52 4.69 -9.48 3.68
N GLY A 53 4.70 -10.39 4.65
CA GLY A 53 5.46 -10.28 5.89
C GLY A 53 6.78 -11.04 5.90
N ALA A 54 7.24 -11.55 4.74
CA ALA A 54 8.50 -12.27 4.63
C ALA A 54 9.72 -11.38 4.95
N GLU A 55 10.85 -11.99 5.26
CA GLU A 55 12.11 -11.29 5.53
C GLU A 55 12.85 -10.84 4.26
N SER A 56 12.64 -11.55 3.13
CA SER A 56 13.24 -11.23 1.83
C SER A 56 12.24 -11.46 0.69
N GLU A 57 12.52 -10.88 -0.49
CA GLU A 57 11.71 -11.05 -1.69
C GLU A 57 11.66 -12.51 -2.14
N GLU A 58 12.78 -13.23 -2.06
CA GLU A 58 12.90 -14.63 -2.48
C GLU A 58 12.05 -15.56 -1.61
N ILE A 59 11.99 -15.29 -0.30
CA ILE A 59 11.11 -16.04 0.60
C ILE A 59 9.65 -15.70 0.32
N ALA A 60 9.35 -14.44 0.07
CA ALA A 60 8.00 -13.98 -0.26
C ALA A 60 7.48 -14.64 -1.55
N PHE A 61 8.30 -14.69 -2.59
CA PHE A 61 7.94 -15.28 -3.88
C PHE A 61 7.74 -16.79 -3.76
N ARG A 62 8.62 -17.50 -3.04
CA ARG A 62 8.44 -18.94 -2.75
C ARG A 62 7.14 -19.21 -1.99
N ASN A 63 6.80 -18.38 -1.01
CA ASN A 63 5.53 -18.48 -0.30
C ASN A 63 4.33 -18.25 -1.24
N LEU A 64 4.45 -17.28 -2.16
CA LEU A 64 3.41 -17.00 -3.16
C LEU A 64 3.23 -18.17 -4.14
N GLU A 65 4.32 -18.79 -4.59
CA GLU A 65 4.27 -19.98 -5.44
C GLU A 65 3.62 -21.17 -4.72
N ALA A 66 3.98 -21.43 -3.47
CA ALA A 66 3.37 -22.49 -2.66
C ALA A 66 1.86 -22.28 -2.44
N MET A 67 1.39 -21.01 -2.42
CA MET A 67 -0.04 -20.72 -2.38
C MET A 67 -0.78 -21.17 -3.65
N LYS A 68 -0.12 -21.25 -4.81
CA LYS A 68 -0.75 -21.70 -6.06
C LYS A 68 -1.25 -23.14 -5.95
N ASP A 69 -0.46 -24.00 -5.31
CA ASP A 69 -0.80 -25.41 -5.06
C ASP A 69 -1.77 -25.58 -3.88
N SER A 70 -1.59 -24.80 -2.81
CA SER A 70 -2.44 -24.86 -1.62
C SER A 70 -3.84 -24.31 -1.89
N TRP A 71 -3.96 -23.35 -2.81
CA TRP A 71 -5.18 -22.62 -3.11
C TRP A 71 -5.59 -22.76 -4.59
N LYS A 72 -5.59 -24.00 -5.13
CA LYS A 72 -6.00 -24.28 -6.53
C LYS A 72 -7.35 -23.67 -6.92
N LYS A 73 -8.31 -23.67 -5.98
CA LYS A 73 -9.62 -23.04 -6.14
C LYS A 73 -9.54 -21.53 -6.44
N TYR A 74 -8.52 -20.85 -5.91
CA TYR A 74 -8.28 -19.42 -6.06
C TYR A 74 -7.03 -19.12 -6.90
N ARG A 75 -6.66 -20.04 -7.80
CA ARG A 75 -5.45 -19.93 -8.62
C ARG A 75 -5.35 -18.60 -9.38
N ALA A 76 -6.45 -18.13 -9.96
CA ALA A 76 -6.49 -16.84 -10.68
C ALA A 76 -6.13 -15.64 -9.78
N VAL A 77 -6.46 -15.71 -8.48
CA VAL A 77 -6.08 -14.69 -7.50
C VAL A 77 -4.57 -14.70 -7.29
N VAL A 78 -3.97 -15.88 -7.10
CA VAL A 78 -2.52 -16.02 -6.91
C VAL A 78 -1.77 -15.59 -8.18
N GLU A 79 -2.24 -15.97 -9.36
CA GLU A 79 -1.66 -15.54 -10.65
C GLU A 79 -1.74 -14.03 -10.84
N ASN A 80 -2.79 -13.36 -10.35
CA ASN A 80 -2.86 -11.89 -10.36
C ASN A 80 -1.76 -11.23 -9.51
N TRP A 81 -1.36 -11.84 -8.39
CA TRP A 81 -0.23 -11.38 -7.60
C TRP A 81 1.09 -11.60 -8.33
N GLN A 82 1.28 -12.78 -8.95
CA GLN A 82 2.49 -13.09 -9.72
C GLN A 82 2.68 -12.11 -10.89
N MET A 83 1.61 -11.82 -11.63
CA MET A 83 1.64 -10.85 -12.74
C MET A 83 2.05 -9.44 -12.30
N LYS A 84 1.70 -9.06 -11.07
CA LYS A 84 2.00 -7.74 -10.49
C LYS A 84 3.25 -7.73 -9.61
N TRP A 85 3.97 -8.86 -9.53
CA TRP A 85 4.95 -9.11 -8.48
C TRP A 85 6.04 -8.05 -8.45
N GLU A 86 6.62 -7.71 -9.61
CA GLU A 86 7.69 -6.71 -9.75
C GLU A 86 7.40 -5.40 -8.99
N ASN A 87 6.18 -4.87 -9.12
CA ASN A 87 5.78 -3.65 -8.43
C ASN A 87 5.18 -3.91 -7.04
N LEU A 88 4.71 -5.14 -6.74
CA LEU A 88 4.25 -5.51 -5.40
C LEU A 88 5.41 -5.78 -4.44
N SER A 89 6.55 -6.23 -4.93
CA SER A 89 7.71 -6.63 -4.12
C SER A 89 8.74 -5.51 -3.93
N THR A 90 8.61 -4.36 -4.61
CA THR A 90 9.59 -3.27 -4.57
C THR A 90 9.97 -2.84 -3.14
N TYR A 91 9.03 -2.92 -2.19
CA TYR A 91 9.28 -2.58 -0.80
C TYR A 91 10.31 -3.47 -0.10
N PHE A 92 10.59 -4.68 -0.61
CA PHE A 92 11.67 -5.53 -0.11
C PHE A 92 13.05 -4.90 -0.24
N SER A 93 13.22 -3.90 -1.12
CA SER A 93 14.45 -3.08 -1.19
C SER A 93 14.68 -2.18 0.01
N TYR A 94 13.71 -2.04 0.93
CA TYR A 94 13.82 -1.19 2.11
C TYR A 94 14.01 -1.98 3.41
N GLY A 95 14.57 -1.32 4.43
CA GLY A 95 14.68 -1.87 5.78
C GLY A 95 13.33 -2.20 6.42
N ALA A 96 13.33 -3.09 7.41
CA ALA A 96 12.12 -3.63 8.04
C ALA A 96 11.16 -2.54 8.56
N GLN A 97 11.70 -1.43 9.05
CA GLN A 97 10.94 -0.28 9.53
C GLN A 97 10.08 0.33 8.41
N ILE A 98 10.68 0.61 7.25
CA ILE A 98 9.98 1.16 6.07
C ILE A 98 8.99 0.15 5.50
N ARG A 99 9.40 -1.13 5.40
CA ARG A 99 8.51 -2.20 4.92
C ARG A 99 7.22 -2.26 5.72
N ARG A 100 7.34 -2.21 7.05
CA ARG A 100 6.19 -2.19 7.95
C ARG A 100 5.28 -0.99 7.72
N LEU A 101 5.82 0.19 7.44
CA LEU A 101 5.00 1.36 7.10
C LEU A 101 4.22 1.15 5.80
N ILE A 102 4.80 0.47 4.81
CA ILE A 102 4.18 0.23 3.50
C ILE A 102 3.02 -0.78 3.58
N TYR A 103 3.21 -1.91 4.28
CA TYR A 103 2.18 -2.96 4.37
C TYR A 103 1.23 -2.83 5.57
N THR A 104 1.29 -1.75 6.35
CA THR A 104 0.32 -1.49 7.41
C THR A 104 -0.79 -0.55 6.93
N THR A 105 -2.03 -0.84 7.35
CA THR A 105 -3.21 -0.11 6.86
C THR A 105 -3.53 1.17 7.64
N ASN A 106 -2.95 1.34 8.83
CA ASN A 106 -3.52 2.21 9.87
C ASN A 106 -3.58 3.69 9.48
N THR A 107 -2.55 4.23 8.83
CA THR A 107 -2.50 5.65 8.44
C THR A 107 -3.50 5.96 7.33
N LEU A 108 -3.49 5.20 6.24
CA LEU A 108 -4.37 5.44 5.11
C LEU A 108 -5.84 5.10 5.42
N GLU A 109 -6.11 4.04 6.19
CA GLU A 109 -7.47 3.73 6.65
C GLU A 109 -8.01 4.78 7.60
N GLY A 110 -7.17 5.29 8.52
CA GLY A 110 -7.53 6.37 9.43
C GLY A 110 -7.98 7.60 8.66
N PHE A 111 -7.20 8.04 7.67
CA PHE A 111 -7.54 9.17 6.80
C PHE A 111 -8.84 8.92 6.03
N ASN A 112 -8.94 7.80 5.29
CA ASN A 112 -10.11 7.47 4.50
C ASN A 112 -11.38 7.31 5.35
N ARG A 113 -11.26 6.83 6.59
CA ARG A 113 -12.39 6.73 7.53
C ARG A 113 -12.92 8.11 7.91
N GLN A 114 -12.05 9.09 8.13
CA GLN A 114 -12.48 10.46 8.45
C GLN A 114 -13.17 11.11 7.24
N LEU A 115 -12.65 10.92 6.02
CA LEU A 115 -13.32 11.38 4.80
C LEU A 115 -14.70 10.73 4.64
N ARG A 116 -14.81 9.40 4.81
CA ARG A 116 -16.11 8.70 4.77
C ARG A 116 -17.08 9.21 5.85
N LYS A 117 -16.60 9.62 7.03
CA LYS A 117 -17.44 10.13 8.12
C LYS A 117 -18.16 11.42 7.72
N VAL A 118 -17.49 12.31 6.98
CA VAL A 118 -18.09 13.59 6.56
C VAL A 118 -18.93 13.47 5.29
N THR A 119 -18.63 12.49 4.42
CA THR A 119 -19.39 12.28 3.19
C THR A 119 -20.61 11.39 3.41
N LYS A 120 -20.60 10.42 4.32
CA LYS A 120 -21.74 9.49 4.52
C LYS A 120 -23.06 10.16 4.89
N ASN A 121 -23.01 11.34 5.53
CA ASN A 121 -24.20 12.09 5.94
C ASN A 121 -24.74 13.01 4.83
N LYS A 122 -24.05 13.08 3.69
CA LYS A 122 -24.43 13.89 2.53
C LYS A 122 -24.74 12.96 1.37
N ALA A 123 -26.02 12.70 1.14
CA ALA A 123 -26.47 11.79 0.07
C ALA A 123 -26.08 12.31 -1.33
N VAL A 124 -26.09 13.64 -1.52
CA VAL A 124 -25.73 14.30 -2.78
C VAL A 124 -24.96 15.59 -2.48
N PHE A 125 -23.99 15.91 -3.32
CA PHE A 125 -23.35 17.23 -3.35
C PHE A 125 -23.89 18.03 -4.55
N PRO A 126 -24.15 19.34 -4.39
CA PRO A 126 -24.74 20.15 -5.46
C PRO A 126 -23.81 20.35 -6.66
N ASN A 127 -22.48 20.26 -6.46
CA ASN A 127 -21.46 20.31 -7.49
C ASN A 127 -20.12 19.81 -6.93
N ASP A 128 -19.13 19.65 -7.81
CA ASP A 128 -17.79 19.20 -7.46
C ASP A 128 -17.08 20.15 -6.49
N GLU A 129 -17.35 21.45 -6.57
CA GLU A 129 -16.74 22.44 -5.68
C GLU A 129 -17.18 22.25 -4.22
N ALA A 130 -18.46 21.96 -3.99
CA ALA A 130 -19.00 21.67 -2.67
C ALA A 130 -18.38 20.41 -2.06
N LEU A 131 -18.17 19.37 -2.88
CA LEU A 131 -17.44 18.17 -2.47
C LEU A 131 -15.99 18.50 -2.14
N ARG A 132 -15.29 19.20 -3.05
CA ARG A 132 -13.89 19.60 -2.88
C ARG A 132 -13.68 20.40 -1.61
N LYS A 133 -14.52 21.41 -1.35
CA LYS A 133 -14.47 22.22 -0.11
C LYS A 133 -14.64 21.37 1.14
N THR A 134 -15.56 20.41 1.12
CA THR A 134 -15.79 19.50 2.25
C THR A 134 -14.57 18.61 2.51
N LEU A 135 -14.02 18.02 1.46
CA LEU A 135 -12.82 17.17 1.54
C LEU A 135 -11.60 17.98 2.00
N TYR A 136 -11.42 19.19 1.49
CA TYR A 136 -10.35 20.11 1.88
C TYR A 136 -10.40 20.46 3.36
N LEU A 137 -11.55 20.95 3.85
CA LEU A 137 -11.71 21.31 5.26
C LEU A 137 -11.47 20.12 6.18
N THR A 138 -12.00 18.95 5.81
CA THR A 138 -11.77 17.71 6.57
C THR A 138 -10.31 17.31 6.56
N THR A 139 -9.62 17.42 5.42
CA THR A 139 -8.19 17.13 5.29
C THR A 139 -7.39 18.05 6.20
N ARG A 140 -7.67 19.36 6.19
CA ARG A 140 -7.01 20.34 7.07
C ARG A 140 -7.15 19.94 8.54
N ASP A 141 -8.37 19.70 9.00
CA ASP A 141 -8.67 19.34 10.40
C ASP A 141 -8.01 18.00 10.83
N ILE A 142 -7.79 17.07 9.88
CA ILE A 142 -7.03 15.84 10.13
C ILE A 142 -5.54 16.16 10.26
N THR A 143 -4.98 16.91 9.30
CA THR A 143 -3.55 17.20 9.22
C THR A 143 -3.05 18.08 10.36
N GLU A 144 -3.89 18.96 10.92
CA GLU A 144 -3.57 19.75 12.13
C GLU A 144 -3.19 18.86 13.32
N LYS A 145 -3.65 17.61 13.36
CA LYS A 145 -3.37 16.65 14.43
C LYS A 145 -2.13 15.80 14.17
N TRP A 146 -1.51 15.91 12.99
CA TRP A 146 -0.32 15.14 12.61
C TRP A 146 0.96 15.85 13.05
N SER A 147 1.07 16.11 14.36
CA SER A 147 2.23 16.79 14.96
C SER A 147 3.34 15.84 15.38
N MET A 148 3.05 14.54 15.49
CA MET A 148 4.01 13.55 15.97
C MET A 148 4.90 13.05 14.82
N PRO A 149 6.24 13.12 14.96
CA PRO A 149 7.13 12.52 13.97
C PRO A 149 7.00 11.00 13.99
N TYR A 150 7.42 10.36 12.89
CA TYR A 150 7.55 8.90 12.87
C TYR A 150 8.58 8.46 13.90
N ARG A 151 8.27 7.34 14.57
CA ARG A 151 9.23 6.68 15.47
C ARG A 151 10.46 6.28 14.67
N ASP A 152 11.62 6.42 15.28
CA ASP A 152 12.90 5.99 14.71
C ASP A 152 13.18 6.61 13.33
N TRP A 153 12.70 7.85 13.12
CA TRP A 153 12.86 8.56 11.85
C TRP A 153 14.32 8.79 11.48
N GLY A 154 15.20 9.06 12.45
CA GLY A 154 16.63 9.24 12.19
C GLY A 154 17.30 7.99 11.59
N GLU A 155 16.99 6.81 12.14
CA GLU A 155 17.49 5.53 11.60
C GLU A 155 16.92 5.28 10.19
N THR A 156 15.62 5.50 10.02
CA THR A 156 14.93 5.35 8.73
C THR A 156 15.50 6.29 7.66
N TYR A 157 15.76 7.53 8.03
CA TYR A 157 16.32 8.53 7.12
C TYR A 157 17.77 8.20 6.74
N GLY A 158 18.57 7.69 7.67
CA GLY A 158 19.91 7.17 7.37
C GLY A 158 19.90 6.05 6.33
N GLN A 159 18.93 5.13 6.40
CA GLN A 159 18.76 4.09 5.38
C GLN A 159 18.44 4.69 4.00
N PHE A 160 17.62 5.75 3.94
CA PHE A 160 17.32 6.43 2.67
C PHE A 160 18.54 7.14 2.07
N ILE A 161 19.41 7.74 2.89
CA ILE A 161 20.65 8.36 2.40
C ILE A 161 21.57 7.31 1.78
N ILE A 162 21.69 6.15 2.43
CA ILE A 162 22.50 5.04 1.89
C ILE A 162 21.90 4.53 0.58
N GLU A 163 20.58 4.34 0.52
CA GLU A 163 19.89 3.76 -0.63
C GLU A 163 19.79 4.71 -1.83
N PHE A 164 19.62 6.00 -1.58
CA PHE A 164 19.34 7.00 -2.62
C PHE A 164 20.45 8.04 -2.80
N GLY A 165 21.56 7.91 -2.08
CA GLY A 165 22.77 8.71 -2.27
C GLY A 165 22.51 10.21 -2.25
N ASP A 166 22.91 10.88 -3.34
CA ASP A 166 22.83 12.32 -3.54
C ASP A 166 21.39 12.88 -3.54
N ARG A 167 20.37 12.03 -3.65
CA ARG A 167 18.96 12.44 -3.59
C ARG A 167 18.44 12.67 -2.18
N ALA A 168 19.21 12.33 -1.15
CA ALA A 168 18.88 12.59 0.26
C ALA A 168 20.12 13.06 1.01
N SER A 169 20.04 14.21 1.67
CA SER A 169 21.14 14.78 2.46
C SER A 169 20.64 15.29 3.80
N ILE A 170 21.50 15.18 4.82
CA ILE A 170 21.31 15.90 6.08
C ILE A 170 21.74 17.33 5.83
N ALA A 171 20.81 18.27 5.91
CA ALA A 171 21.07 19.71 5.86
C ALA A 171 21.68 20.21 7.16
#